data_AF-A0A3D4CVY6-F1
#
_entry.id   AF-A0A3D4CVY6-F1
#
_cell.length_a   1.000
_cell.length_b   1.000
_cell.length_c   1.000
_cell.angle_alpha   90.00
_cell.angle_beta   90.00
_cell.angle_gamma   90.00
#
_symmetry.space_group_name_H-M   'P 1'
#
loop_
_entity.id
_entity.type
_entity.pdbx_description
1 polymer ?
#
loop_
_entity_poly.entity_id
_entity_poly.type
_entity_poly.pdbx_seq_one_letter_code
_entity_poly.pdbx_strand_id
1 'polypeptide(L)'
;MTEFHRIAVLGPGVLGGSIALALRKRCPAESLVLWARNKMRADEVRCAGLPEVTTSLAEAVGGADLVILAVPVDSLEELGRELLNVGLRDGVCITDVGSVKVYPHQSLGRLMERHNIVFIGSHPMAGSERSGFTAADADLFVDAACILTNEHQHPESLVALLGEFWAKLGAAVSVMGAEEHDRLVGRISHLPHVLSTVCALSALKNLEDGRYSGQGLRDTSRVAGGEPSMWAEILLQNRAQIAGPLREAAQELSKIAEHLDNEDRGAILEALRSGQSRRRTLDREE
;
A
#
# COMPACT_ATOMS: atom_id res chain seq x y z
N MET A 1 -14.55 2.44 -22.92
CA MET A 1 -14.23 3.56 -22.01
C MET A 1 -12.86 4.07 -22.39
N THR A 2 -12.66 5.39 -22.49
CA THR A 2 -11.40 6.01 -22.90
C THR A 2 -10.83 6.97 -21.84
N GLU A 3 -11.64 7.35 -20.85
CA GLU A 3 -11.26 8.16 -19.70
C GLU A 3 -12.18 7.82 -18.52
N PHE A 4 -11.72 8.05 -17.27
CA PHE A 4 -12.55 8.01 -16.08
C PHE A 4 -13.05 9.42 -15.75
N HIS A 5 -14.36 9.65 -15.73
CA HIS A 5 -14.93 10.97 -15.47
C HIS A 5 -15.54 11.10 -14.08
N ARG A 6 -16.11 10.03 -13.54
CA ARG A 6 -16.68 9.97 -12.20
C ARG A 6 -15.99 8.89 -11.38
N ILE A 7 -15.26 9.30 -10.36
CA ILE A 7 -14.41 8.45 -9.55
C ILE A 7 -14.98 8.40 -8.14
N ALA A 8 -15.24 7.18 -7.67
CA ALA A 8 -15.61 6.93 -6.28
C ALA A 8 -14.38 6.43 -5.52
N VAL A 9 -14.03 7.07 -4.41
CA VAL A 9 -12.98 6.60 -3.51
C VAL A 9 -13.65 6.12 -2.23
N LEU A 10 -13.46 4.87 -1.84
CA LEU A 10 -14.10 4.28 -0.66
C LEU A 10 -13.08 4.13 0.45
N GLY A 11 -13.18 4.97 1.49
CA GLY A 11 -12.26 4.99 2.62
C GLY A 11 -11.42 6.28 2.68
N PRO A 12 -11.70 7.20 3.61
CA PRO A 12 -11.01 8.49 3.71
C PRO A 12 -9.73 8.40 4.56
N GLY A 13 -9.01 7.28 4.48
CA GLY A 13 -7.72 7.13 5.16
C GLY A 13 -6.63 8.00 4.54
N VAL A 14 -5.36 7.69 4.85
CA VAL A 14 -4.21 8.38 4.23
C VAL A 14 -4.26 8.22 2.71
N LEU A 15 -4.31 6.98 2.20
CA LEU A 15 -4.29 6.72 0.76
C LEU A 15 -5.53 7.28 0.06
N GLY A 16 -6.74 6.93 0.51
CA GLY A 16 -7.97 7.40 -0.13
C GLY A 16 -8.15 8.92 -0.04
N GLY A 17 -7.76 9.53 1.09
CA GLY A 17 -7.73 10.98 1.24
C GLY A 17 -6.72 11.63 0.30
N SER A 18 -5.51 11.07 0.18
CA SER A 18 -4.50 11.58 -0.75
C SER A 18 -4.95 11.48 -2.20
N ILE A 19 -5.63 10.41 -2.59
CA ILE A 19 -6.21 10.26 -3.93
C ILE A 19 -7.24 11.36 -4.18
N ALA A 20 -8.14 11.57 -3.22
CA ALA A 20 -9.15 12.63 -3.31
C ALA A 20 -8.53 14.03 -3.45
N LEU A 21 -7.48 14.33 -2.67
CA LEU A 21 -6.77 15.60 -2.73
C LEU A 21 -5.98 15.76 -4.05
N ALA A 22 -5.30 14.70 -4.49
CA ALA A 22 -4.55 14.68 -5.73
C ALA A 22 -5.46 14.88 -6.95
N LEU A 23 -6.64 14.25 -6.97
CA LEU A 23 -7.64 14.44 -8.03
C LEU A 23 -8.11 15.88 -8.13
N ARG A 24 -8.44 16.52 -6.99
CA ARG A 24 -8.81 17.95 -7.00
C ARG A 24 -7.69 18.86 -7.50
N LYS A 25 -6.44 18.52 -7.19
CA LYS A 25 -5.27 19.31 -7.57
C LYS A 25 -4.89 19.14 -9.05
N ARG A 26 -4.94 17.91 -9.56
CA ARG A 26 -4.34 17.51 -10.84
C ARG A 26 -5.37 17.20 -11.93
N CYS A 27 -6.57 16.78 -11.53
CA CYS A 27 -7.65 16.37 -12.43
C CYS A 27 -8.98 17.10 -12.11
N PRO A 28 -9.02 18.44 -12.06
CA PRO A 28 -10.19 19.18 -11.59
C PRO A 28 -11.46 19.02 -12.45
N ALA A 29 -11.35 18.47 -13.65
CA ALA A 29 -12.48 18.15 -14.53
C ALA A 29 -13.17 16.83 -14.16
N GLU A 30 -12.53 15.97 -13.38
CA GLU A 30 -13.07 14.67 -12.97
C GLU A 30 -13.96 14.85 -11.72
N SER A 31 -15.14 14.26 -11.74
CA SER A 31 -16.05 14.23 -10.59
C SER A 31 -15.54 13.23 -9.57
N LEU A 32 -15.34 13.68 -8.33
CA LEU A 32 -14.96 12.84 -7.21
C LEU A 32 -16.13 12.67 -6.24
N VAL A 33 -16.34 11.45 -5.73
CA VAL A 33 -17.11 11.22 -4.51
C VAL A 33 -16.30 10.36 -3.55
N LEU A 34 -16.06 10.87 -2.34
CA LEU A 34 -15.41 10.12 -1.28
C LEU A 34 -16.48 9.46 -0.41
N TRP A 35 -16.32 8.19 -0.09
CA TRP A 35 -17.19 7.50 0.85
C TRP A 35 -16.49 7.29 2.18
N ALA A 36 -17.20 7.60 3.26
CA ALA A 36 -16.79 7.33 4.61
C ALA A 36 -17.78 6.38 5.29
N ARG A 37 -17.25 5.37 5.99
CA ARG A 37 -18.07 4.33 6.66
C ARG A 37 -19.07 4.88 7.69
N ASN A 38 -18.78 6.03 8.30
CA ASN A 38 -19.67 6.63 9.30
C ASN A 38 -19.61 8.16 9.26
N LYS A 39 -20.60 8.77 9.93
CA LYS A 39 -20.76 10.23 9.99
C LYS A 39 -19.54 10.95 10.58
N MET A 40 -18.94 10.41 11.64
CA MET A 40 -17.76 11.00 12.28
C MET A 40 -16.61 11.17 11.29
N ARG A 41 -16.30 10.11 10.52
CA ARG A 41 -15.26 10.16 9.47
C ARG A 41 -15.64 11.11 8.33
N ALA A 42 -16.91 11.15 7.93
CA ALA A 42 -17.36 12.12 6.93
C ALA A 42 -17.19 13.56 7.42
N ASP A 43 -17.50 13.83 8.68
CA ASP A 43 -17.39 15.16 9.27
C ASP A 43 -15.92 15.61 9.40
N GLU A 44 -14.98 14.70 9.74
CA GLU A 44 -13.53 14.94 9.71
C GLU A 44 -13.07 15.43 8.33
N VAL A 45 -13.51 14.72 7.27
CA VAL A 45 -13.18 15.05 5.88
C VAL A 45 -13.77 16.41 5.45
N ARG A 46 -15.02 16.70 5.81
CA ARG A 46 -15.66 17.99 5.52
C ARG A 46 -14.93 19.14 6.21
N CYS A 47 -14.56 18.97 7.47
CA CYS A 47 -13.82 19.97 8.22
C CYS A 47 -12.43 20.25 7.60
N ALA A 48 -11.85 19.25 6.96
CA ALA A 48 -10.59 19.37 6.23
C ALA A 48 -10.74 19.94 4.80
N GLY A 49 -11.94 20.39 4.41
CA GLY A 49 -12.17 21.13 3.17
C GLY A 49 -12.55 20.30 1.96
N LEU A 50 -12.96 19.03 2.15
CA LEU A 50 -13.45 18.14 1.10
C LEU A 50 -14.95 17.83 1.29
N PRO A 51 -15.86 18.70 0.81
CA PRO A 51 -17.30 18.54 1.03
C PRO A 51 -17.93 17.37 0.26
N GLU A 52 -17.27 16.85 -0.78
CA GLU A 52 -17.74 15.78 -1.68
C GLU A 52 -17.72 14.38 -1.03
N VAL A 53 -17.93 14.31 0.29
CA VAL A 53 -17.96 13.07 1.07
C VAL A 53 -19.38 12.67 1.45
N THR A 54 -19.73 11.41 1.21
CA THR A 54 -21.01 10.80 1.60
C THR A 54 -20.79 9.58 2.50
N THR A 55 -21.82 9.24 3.27
CA THR A 55 -21.90 7.96 4.00
C THR A 55 -22.75 6.93 3.26
N SER A 56 -23.42 7.32 2.18
CA SER A 56 -24.23 6.43 1.35
C SER A 56 -23.36 5.77 0.28
N LEU A 57 -23.24 4.44 0.36
CA LEU A 57 -22.46 3.68 -0.62
C LEU A 57 -23.07 3.80 -2.02
N ALA A 58 -24.41 3.75 -2.13
CA ALA A 58 -25.12 3.89 -3.39
C ALA A 58 -24.91 5.26 -4.05
N GLU A 59 -24.88 6.35 -3.26
CA GLU A 59 -24.57 7.69 -3.79
C GLU A 59 -23.12 7.78 -4.27
N ALA A 60 -22.19 7.17 -3.53
CA ALA A 60 -20.77 7.20 -3.86
C ALA A 60 -20.48 6.54 -5.22
N VAL A 61 -21.05 5.35 -5.45
CA VAL A 61 -20.75 4.56 -6.66
C VAL A 61 -21.75 4.77 -7.81
N GLY A 62 -22.84 5.49 -7.56
CA GLY A 62 -23.85 5.79 -8.58
C GLY A 62 -23.23 6.46 -9.80
N GLY A 63 -23.18 5.74 -10.93
CA GLY A 63 -22.62 6.22 -12.20
C GLY A 63 -21.08 6.30 -12.27
N ALA A 64 -20.34 5.81 -11.28
CA ALA A 64 -18.88 5.90 -11.23
C ALA A 64 -18.21 5.04 -12.31
N ASP A 65 -17.29 5.63 -13.08
CA ASP A 65 -16.43 4.93 -14.04
C ASP A 65 -15.34 4.09 -13.36
N LEU A 66 -14.81 4.61 -12.25
CA LEU A 66 -13.76 4.02 -11.46
C LEU A 66 -14.16 4.01 -9.99
N VAL A 67 -14.05 2.86 -9.34
CA VAL A 67 -14.23 2.70 -7.89
C VAL A 67 -12.91 2.25 -7.29
N ILE A 68 -12.37 3.04 -6.37
CA ILE A 68 -11.09 2.81 -5.70
C ILE A 68 -11.34 2.43 -4.25
N LEU A 69 -10.97 1.21 -3.87
CA LEU A 69 -11.14 0.68 -2.51
C LEU A 69 -9.89 0.99 -1.67
N ALA A 70 -10.01 1.98 -0.81
CA ALA A 70 -8.99 2.41 0.16
C ALA A 70 -9.37 2.03 1.59
N VAL A 71 -9.76 0.76 1.75
CA VAL A 71 -10.11 0.12 3.03
C VAL A 71 -9.09 -0.99 3.36
N PRO A 72 -9.05 -1.47 4.61
CA PRO A 72 -8.27 -2.66 4.96
C PRO A 72 -8.56 -3.84 4.03
N VAL A 73 -7.57 -4.68 3.79
CA VAL A 73 -7.64 -5.71 2.74
C VAL A 73 -8.67 -6.79 3.11
N ASP A 74 -8.85 -7.08 4.39
CA ASP A 74 -9.84 -8.01 4.95
C ASP A 74 -11.29 -7.55 4.71
N SER A 75 -11.48 -6.26 4.51
CA SER A 75 -12.78 -5.62 4.32
C SER A 75 -13.17 -5.58 2.84
N LEU A 76 -12.27 -5.92 1.92
CA LEU A 76 -12.51 -5.81 0.47
C LEU A 76 -13.63 -6.73 -0.01
N GLU A 77 -13.67 -7.98 0.45
CA GLU A 77 -14.70 -8.93 0.00
C GLU A 77 -16.09 -8.52 0.48
N GLU A 78 -16.22 -8.14 1.76
CA GLU A 78 -17.48 -7.68 2.34
C GLU A 78 -17.98 -6.41 1.64
N LEU A 79 -17.10 -5.41 1.48
CA LEU A 79 -17.43 -4.18 0.74
C LEU A 79 -17.80 -4.49 -0.71
N GLY A 80 -17.12 -5.44 -1.36
CA GLY A 80 -17.49 -5.92 -2.69
C GLY A 80 -18.92 -6.46 -2.77
N ARG A 81 -19.37 -7.21 -1.75
CA ARG A 81 -20.76 -7.71 -1.69
C ARG A 81 -21.75 -6.57 -1.48
N GLU A 82 -21.43 -5.59 -0.65
CA GLU A 82 -22.26 -4.40 -0.47
C GLU A 82 -22.40 -3.60 -1.78
N LEU A 83 -21.31 -3.47 -2.53
CA LEU A 83 -21.30 -2.80 -3.84
C LEU A 83 -22.23 -3.49 -4.84
N LEU A 84 -22.20 -4.82 -4.90
CA LEU A 84 -23.11 -5.59 -5.76
C LEU A 84 -24.58 -5.38 -5.35
N ASN A 85 -24.87 -5.24 -4.06
CA ASN A 85 -26.23 -5.04 -3.56
C ASN A 85 -26.80 -3.66 -3.89
N VAL A 86 -25.97 -2.60 -3.82
CA VAL A 86 -26.42 -1.23 -4.13
C VAL A 86 -26.49 -0.95 -5.64
N GLY A 87 -25.88 -1.82 -6.44
CA GLY A 87 -25.83 -1.69 -7.88
C GLY A 87 -24.65 -0.85 -8.35
N LEU A 88 -24.01 -1.33 -9.41
CA LEU A 88 -22.91 -0.67 -10.08
C LEU A 88 -23.31 -0.40 -11.53
N ARG A 89 -22.70 0.60 -12.15
CA ARG A 89 -22.91 0.82 -13.57
C ARG A 89 -22.25 -0.29 -14.41
N ASP A 90 -22.77 -0.49 -15.61
CA ASP A 90 -22.15 -1.38 -16.57
C ASP A 90 -20.76 -0.87 -16.99
N GLY A 91 -19.79 -1.79 -17.04
CA GLY A 91 -18.42 -1.50 -17.42
C GLY A 91 -17.63 -0.67 -16.41
N VAL A 92 -18.06 -0.56 -15.14
CA VAL A 92 -17.25 0.03 -14.07
C VAL A 92 -15.91 -0.71 -13.93
N CYS A 93 -14.83 0.04 -13.68
CA CYS A 93 -13.55 -0.51 -13.25
C CYS A 93 -13.42 -0.40 -11.74
N ILE A 94 -13.11 -1.50 -11.06
CA ILE A 94 -12.80 -1.51 -9.62
C ILE A 94 -11.30 -1.72 -9.44
N THR A 95 -10.70 -0.98 -8.54
CA THR A 95 -9.32 -1.16 -8.10
C THR A 95 -9.21 -1.00 -6.58
N ASP A 96 -8.09 -1.45 -6.01
CA ASP A 96 -7.74 -1.26 -4.60
C ASP A 96 -6.38 -0.55 -4.48
N VAL A 97 -5.94 -0.31 -3.25
CA VAL A 97 -4.62 0.29 -2.95
C VAL A 97 -3.82 -0.51 -1.92
N GLY A 98 -4.22 -1.76 -1.66
CA GLY A 98 -3.67 -2.58 -0.58
C GLY A 98 -2.21 -2.99 -0.80
N SER A 99 -1.50 -3.32 0.29
CA SER A 99 -0.07 -3.66 0.21
C SER A 99 0.23 -5.11 -0.22
N VAL A 100 -0.81 -5.91 -0.44
CA VAL A 100 -0.73 -7.29 -0.99
C VAL A 100 -1.72 -7.43 -2.13
N LYS A 101 -1.49 -8.37 -3.05
CA LYS A 101 -2.28 -8.50 -4.28
C LYS A 101 -2.84 -9.90 -4.53
N VAL A 102 -2.22 -10.97 -4.02
CA VAL A 102 -2.77 -12.33 -4.19
C VAL A 102 -4.15 -12.45 -3.54
N TYR A 103 -4.29 -12.02 -2.27
CA TYR A 103 -5.54 -12.15 -1.55
C TYR A 103 -6.70 -11.31 -2.16
N PRO A 104 -6.53 -10.01 -2.50
CA PRO A 104 -7.56 -9.24 -3.19
C PRO A 104 -8.05 -9.89 -4.49
N HIS A 105 -7.14 -10.43 -5.32
CA HIS A 105 -7.53 -11.11 -6.55
C HIS A 105 -8.30 -12.40 -6.30
N GLN A 106 -7.90 -13.18 -5.30
CA GLN A 106 -8.56 -14.45 -4.94
C GLN A 106 -9.92 -14.26 -4.24
N SER A 107 -10.13 -13.13 -3.57
CA SER A 107 -11.37 -12.80 -2.87
C SER A 107 -12.26 -11.88 -3.73
N LEU A 108 -12.05 -10.57 -3.63
CA LEU A 108 -12.79 -9.55 -4.35
C LEU A 108 -12.75 -9.74 -5.87
N GLY A 109 -11.57 -10.00 -6.45
CA GLY A 109 -11.43 -10.17 -7.89
C GLY A 109 -12.30 -11.31 -8.44
N ARG A 110 -12.25 -12.49 -7.82
CA ARG A 110 -13.13 -13.62 -8.17
C ARG A 110 -14.62 -13.32 -7.95
N LEU A 111 -14.95 -12.52 -6.93
CA LEU A 111 -16.32 -12.09 -6.71
C LEU A 111 -16.80 -11.20 -7.86
N MET A 112 -16.00 -10.21 -8.27
CA MET A 112 -16.34 -9.29 -9.36
C MET A 112 -16.41 -10.00 -10.72
N GLU A 113 -15.49 -10.93 -10.99
CA GLU A 113 -15.45 -11.72 -12.21
C GLU A 113 -16.77 -12.49 -12.45
N ARG A 114 -17.33 -13.10 -11.40
CA ARG A 114 -18.63 -13.82 -11.49
C ARG A 114 -19.80 -12.94 -11.89
N HIS A 115 -19.66 -11.63 -11.72
CA HIS A 115 -20.67 -10.62 -12.07
C HIS A 115 -20.27 -9.82 -13.32
N ASN A 116 -19.25 -10.25 -14.07
CA ASN A 116 -18.70 -9.54 -15.23
C ASN A 116 -18.25 -8.11 -14.92
N ILE A 117 -17.78 -7.86 -13.70
CA ILE A 117 -17.23 -6.56 -13.28
C ILE A 117 -15.70 -6.63 -13.30
N VAL A 118 -15.08 -5.57 -13.80
CA VAL A 118 -13.62 -5.47 -13.93
C VAL A 118 -13.00 -5.19 -12.58
N PHE A 119 -12.02 -6.00 -12.18
CA PHE A 119 -11.15 -5.74 -11.04
C PHE A 119 -9.68 -5.80 -11.45
N ILE A 120 -8.98 -4.67 -11.34
CA ILE A 120 -7.53 -4.58 -11.57
C ILE A 120 -6.93 -4.06 -10.26
N GLY A 121 -6.06 -4.82 -9.62
CA GLY A 121 -5.48 -4.42 -8.34
C GLY A 121 -4.39 -3.37 -8.53
N SER A 122 -4.34 -2.36 -7.65
CA SER A 122 -3.26 -1.36 -7.63
C SER A 122 -2.54 -1.37 -6.29
N HIS A 123 -1.27 -1.00 -6.28
CA HIS A 123 -0.52 -0.73 -5.06
C HIS A 123 0.38 0.48 -5.31
N PRO A 124 -0.08 1.71 -4.97
CA PRO A 124 0.81 2.84 -4.87
C PRO A 124 1.78 2.58 -3.70
N MET A 125 3.07 2.47 -3.98
CA MET A 125 4.17 2.30 -3.03
C MET A 125 4.48 3.62 -2.31
N ALA A 126 3.43 4.25 -1.78
CA ALA A 126 3.47 5.50 -1.03
C ALA A 126 2.70 5.33 0.26
N GLY A 127 3.09 6.06 1.30
CA GLY A 127 2.42 5.99 2.59
C GLY A 127 3.02 6.92 3.61
N SER A 128 2.35 7.00 4.75
CA SER A 128 2.81 7.73 5.93
C SER A 128 2.77 6.80 7.13
N GLU A 129 3.70 6.98 8.07
CA GLU A 129 3.62 6.40 9.41
C GLU A 129 2.46 6.98 10.23
N ARG A 130 1.89 8.11 9.79
CA ARG A 130 0.71 8.73 10.39
C ARG A 130 -0.57 8.10 9.82
N SER A 131 -1.68 8.25 10.53
CA SER A 131 -2.95 7.62 10.16
C SER A 131 -4.08 8.64 10.02
N GLY A 132 -5.13 8.25 9.29
CA GLY A 132 -6.34 9.05 9.08
C GLY A 132 -6.21 10.13 8.00
N PHE A 133 -7.33 10.81 7.71
CA PHE A 133 -7.41 11.82 6.65
C PHE A 133 -6.46 13.00 6.88
N THR A 134 -6.17 13.37 8.13
CA THR A 134 -5.28 14.49 8.45
C THR A 134 -3.83 14.27 8.01
N ALA A 135 -3.47 13.02 7.69
CA ALA A 135 -2.16 12.67 7.14
C ALA A 135 -2.19 12.48 5.61
N ALA A 136 -3.33 12.76 4.96
CA ALA A 136 -3.43 12.77 3.51
C ALA A 136 -2.65 13.96 2.91
N ASP A 137 -2.09 13.74 1.72
CA ASP A 137 -1.28 14.70 0.97
C ASP A 137 -1.60 14.59 -0.52
N ALA A 138 -1.84 15.72 -1.17
CA ALA A 138 -2.14 15.80 -2.60
C ALA A 138 -0.95 15.40 -3.49
N ASP A 139 0.27 15.39 -2.95
CA ASP A 139 1.49 15.00 -3.63
C ASP A 139 2.04 13.64 -3.16
N LEU A 140 1.28 12.88 -2.36
CA LEU A 140 1.72 11.59 -1.79
C LEU A 140 2.25 10.62 -2.86
N PHE A 141 1.70 10.66 -4.07
CA PHE A 141 2.03 9.72 -5.14
C PHE A 141 3.09 10.23 -6.12
N VAL A 142 3.59 11.46 -5.95
CA VAL A 142 4.62 12.03 -6.82
C VAL A 142 5.91 11.23 -6.66
N ASP A 143 6.46 10.77 -7.79
CA ASP A 143 7.67 9.94 -7.87
C ASP A 143 7.55 8.59 -7.13
N ALA A 144 6.36 8.23 -6.66
CA ALA A 144 6.09 6.93 -6.07
C ALA A 144 5.85 5.89 -7.17
N ALA A 145 6.36 4.68 -6.99
CA ALA A 145 5.96 3.57 -7.83
C ALA A 145 4.48 3.21 -7.58
N CYS A 146 3.75 2.84 -8.63
CA CYS A 146 2.44 2.21 -8.50
C CYS A 146 2.41 0.93 -9.33
N ILE A 147 2.15 -0.20 -8.67
CA ILE A 147 2.15 -1.51 -9.32
C ILE A 147 0.71 -1.93 -9.59
N LEU A 148 0.41 -2.22 -10.85
CA LEU A 148 -0.87 -2.81 -11.27
C LEU A 148 -0.76 -4.31 -11.42
N THR A 149 -1.87 -5.01 -11.14
CA THR A 149 -1.97 -6.46 -11.23
C THR A 149 -3.30 -6.85 -11.90
N ASN A 150 -3.23 -7.59 -13.00
CA ASN A 150 -4.38 -7.95 -13.84
C ASN A 150 -4.54 -9.48 -13.95
N GLU A 151 -4.75 -10.17 -12.82
CA GLU A 151 -4.82 -11.64 -12.76
C GLU A 151 -5.97 -12.23 -13.58
N HIS A 152 -7.07 -11.48 -13.76
CA HIS A 152 -8.26 -11.92 -14.49
C HIS A 152 -8.21 -11.58 -15.99
N GLN A 153 -7.04 -11.19 -16.50
CA GLN A 153 -6.78 -10.96 -17.93
C GLN A 153 -7.77 -9.99 -18.59
N HIS A 154 -8.14 -8.92 -17.89
CA HIS A 154 -8.96 -7.85 -18.47
C HIS A 154 -8.21 -7.16 -19.63
N PRO A 155 -8.93 -6.53 -20.58
CA PRO A 155 -8.33 -5.89 -21.75
C PRO A 155 -7.17 -4.95 -21.40
N GLU A 156 -6.07 -5.03 -22.15
CA GLU A 156 -4.88 -4.19 -21.96
C GLU A 156 -5.20 -2.69 -22.01
N SER A 157 -6.21 -2.30 -22.79
CA SER A 157 -6.68 -0.91 -22.86
C SER A 157 -7.24 -0.40 -21.53
N LEU A 158 -7.87 -1.24 -20.71
CA LEU A 158 -8.33 -0.87 -19.37
C LEU A 158 -7.17 -0.80 -18.37
N VAL A 159 -6.19 -1.69 -18.48
CA VAL A 159 -4.97 -1.64 -17.66
C VAL A 159 -4.17 -0.37 -17.98
N ALA A 160 -4.02 -0.02 -19.26
CA ALA A 160 -3.38 1.20 -19.70
C ALA A 160 -4.12 2.44 -19.19
N LEU A 161 -5.45 2.48 -19.30
CA LEU A 161 -6.27 3.57 -18.78
C LEU A 161 -6.12 3.75 -17.25
N LEU A 162 -6.07 2.65 -16.49
CA LEU A 162 -5.80 2.71 -15.05
C LEU A 162 -4.35 3.16 -14.76
N GLY A 163 -3.40 2.77 -15.59
CA GLY A 163 -2.03 3.27 -15.51
C GLY A 163 -1.93 4.78 -15.76
N GLU A 164 -2.62 5.28 -16.79
CA GLU A 164 -2.71 6.72 -17.06
C GLU A 164 -3.34 7.49 -15.89
N PHE A 165 -4.36 6.92 -15.25
CA PHE A 165 -4.94 7.49 -14.03
C PHE A 165 -3.88 7.66 -12.92
N TRP A 166 -3.12 6.62 -12.59
CA TRP A 166 -2.07 6.72 -11.57
C TRP A 166 -0.93 7.66 -11.98
N ALA A 167 -0.57 7.68 -13.25
CA ALA A 167 0.43 8.59 -13.80
C ALA A 167 -0.02 10.06 -13.70
N LYS A 168 -1.30 10.38 -13.94
CA LYS A 168 -1.87 11.72 -13.72
C LYS A 168 -1.71 12.17 -12.26
N LEU A 169 -1.77 11.24 -11.30
CA LEU A 169 -1.54 11.52 -9.88
C LEU A 169 -0.04 11.68 -9.53
N GLY A 170 0.87 11.42 -10.47
CA GLY A 170 2.32 11.59 -10.32
C GLY A 170 3.10 10.29 -10.11
N ALA A 171 2.45 9.12 -10.16
CA ALA A 171 3.09 7.84 -9.90
C ALA A 171 3.79 7.26 -11.15
N ALA A 172 4.89 6.55 -10.93
CA ALA A 172 5.55 5.72 -11.94
C ALA A 172 4.90 4.33 -11.99
N VAL A 173 4.21 4.02 -13.09
CA VAL A 173 3.39 2.79 -13.17
C VAL A 173 4.14 1.61 -13.77
N SER A 174 4.01 0.45 -13.15
CA SER A 174 4.43 -0.84 -13.69
C SER A 174 3.32 -1.88 -13.57
N VAL A 175 3.40 -2.95 -14.35
CA VAL A 175 2.42 -4.05 -14.33
C VAL A 175 3.16 -5.36 -14.10
N MET A 176 2.68 -6.19 -13.17
CA MET A 176 3.21 -7.52 -12.92
C MET A 176 2.12 -8.47 -12.39
N GLY A 177 2.44 -9.75 -12.25
CA GLY A 177 1.53 -10.72 -11.62
C GLY A 177 1.41 -10.48 -10.10
N ALA A 178 0.28 -10.86 -9.51
CA ALA A 178 0.01 -10.72 -8.09
C ALA A 178 0.99 -11.53 -7.22
N GLU A 179 1.35 -12.74 -7.64
CA GLU A 179 2.36 -13.55 -6.93
C GLU A 179 3.76 -12.93 -7.03
N GLU A 180 4.11 -12.38 -8.19
CA GLU A 180 5.38 -11.67 -8.39
C GLU A 180 5.45 -10.41 -7.51
N HIS A 181 4.37 -9.64 -7.47
CA HIS A 181 4.20 -8.50 -6.59
C HIS A 181 4.41 -8.89 -5.13
N ASP A 182 3.65 -9.87 -4.62
CA ASP A 182 3.70 -10.26 -3.20
C ASP A 182 5.07 -10.82 -2.80
N ARG A 183 5.73 -11.56 -3.71
CA ARG A 183 7.12 -12.00 -3.55
C ARG A 183 8.09 -10.81 -3.45
N LEU A 184 7.93 -9.82 -4.33
CA LEU A 184 8.76 -8.62 -4.36
C LEU A 184 8.61 -7.80 -3.08
N VAL A 185 7.38 -7.36 -2.75
CA VAL A 185 7.12 -6.51 -1.57
C VAL A 185 7.38 -7.24 -0.26
N GLY A 186 7.26 -8.57 -0.24
CA GLY A 186 7.73 -9.40 0.87
C GLY A 186 9.20 -9.12 1.23
N ARG A 187 10.07 -8.96 0.24
CA ARG A 187 11.49 -8.67 0.46
C ARG A 187 11.80 -7.18 0.61
N ILE A 188 11.19 -6.32 -0.19
CA ILE A 188 11.59 -4.90 -0.27
C ILE A 188 10.79 -3.97 0.66
N SER A 189 9.70 -4.45 1.26
CA SER A 189 8.85 -3.65 2.16
C SER A 189 8.56 -4.37 3.47
N HIS A 190 8.02 -5.59 3.43
CA HIS A 190 7.55 -6.28 4.63
C HIS A 190 8.71 -6.73 5.53
N LEU A 191 9.77 -7.29 4.93
CA LEU A 191 10.98 -7.66 5.66
C LEU A 191 11.63 -6.44 6.36
N PRO A 192 11.88 -5.31 5.67
CA PRO A 192 12.34 -4.08 6.33
C PRO A 192 11.48 -3.65 7.52
N HIS A 193 10.15 -3.72 7.41
CA HIS A 193 9.26 -3.36 8.52
C HIS A 193 9.46 -4.27 9.74
N VAL A 194 9.47 -5.60 9.54
CA VAL A 194 9.66 -6.54 10.64
C VAL A 194 11.04 -6.40 11.27
N LEU A 195 12.10 -6.20 10.46
CA LEU A 195 13.45 -5.94 10.98
C LEU A 195 13.53 -4.63 11.76
N SER A 196 12.81 -3.60 11.33
CA SER A 196 12.66 -2.34 12.05
C SER A 196 12.03 -2.56 13.44
N THR A 197 10.97 -3.37 13.50
CA THR A 197 10.30 -3.75 14.76
C THR A 197 11.22 -4.57 15.66
N VAL A 198 11.93 -5.56 15.12
CA VAL A 198 12.93 -6.34 15.87
C VAL A 198 14.06 -5.45 16.40
N CYS A 199 14.52 -4.49 15.60
CA CYS A 199 15.52 -3.51 16.01
C CYS A 199 15.03 -2.69 17.21
N ALA A 200 13.81 -2.14 17.15
CA ALA A 200 13.21 -1.40 18.26
C ALA A 200 13.10 -2.26 19.53
N LEU A 201 12.56 -3.48 19.41
CA LEU A 201 12.41 -4.41 20.53
C LEU A 201 13.75 -4.81 21.16
N SER A 202 14.79 -4.97 20.34
CA SER A 202 16.11 -5.44 20.80
C SER A 202 16.98 -4.31 21.35
N ALA A 203 16.94 -3.13 20.73
CA ALA A 203 17.77 -1.97 21.10
C ALA A 203 17.19 -1.17 22.28
N LEU A 204 15.86 -1.17 22.46
CA LEU A 204 15.17 -0.41 23.51
C LEU A 204 14.57 -1.31 24.60
N LYS A 205 15.30 -2.36 25.01
CA LYS A 205 14.89 -3.22 26.15
C LYS A 205 14.62 -2.40 27.41
N ASN A 206 15.45 -1.37 27.65
CA ASN A 206 15.15 -0.31 28.61
C ASN A 206 14.71 0.93 27.82
N LEU A 207 13.44 1.33 27.96
CA LEU A 207 12.89 2.43 27.17
C LEU A 207 13.60 3.77 27.42
N GLU A 208 14.16 3.97 28.61
CA GLU A 208 14.91 5.18 28.96
C GLU A 208 16.16 5.39 28.10
N ASP A 209 16.76 4.32 27.58
CA ASP A 209 17.99 4.40 26.77
C ASP A 209 17.74 5.12 25.43
N GLY A 210 16.48 5.20 24.99
CA GLY A 210 16.08 5.93 23.78
C GLY A 210 16.48 7.40 23.78
N ARG A 211 16.64 8.03 24.96
CA ARG A 211 17.12 9.43 25.07
C ARG A 211 18.56 9.62 24.58
N TYR A 212 19.36 8.55 24.57
CA TYR A 212 20.74 8.56 24.08
C TYR A 212 20.87 8.14 22.61
N SER A 213 19.75 7.82 21.95
CA SER A 213 19.76 7.35 20.57
C SER A 213 20.21 8.43 19.57
N GLY A 214 21.18 8.05 18.73
CA GLY A 214 21.57 8.82 17.55
C GLY A 214 20.67 8.53 16.35
N GLN A 215 20.98 9.17 15.21
CA GLN A 215 20.20 9.05 13.97
C GLN A 215 20.08 7.61 13.46
N GLY A 216 21.13 6.79 13.62
CA GLY A 216 21.13 5.40 13.12
C GLY A 216 20.00 4.54 13.68
N LEU A 217 19.71 4.65 14.99
CA LEU A 217 18.55 3.94 15.57
C LEU A 217 17.23 4.55 15.07
N ARG A 218 17.15 5.88 15.00
CA ARG A 218 15.93 6.57 14.52
C ARG A 218 15.55 6.15 13.11
N ASP A 219 16.51 6.08 12.19
CA ASP A 219 16.28 5.68 10.80
C ASP A 219 15.95 4.20 10.69
N THR A 220 16.69 3.34 11.39
CA THR A 220 16.52 1.88 11.33
C THR A 220 15.18 1.43 11.94
N SER A 221 14.72 2.12 12.99
CA SER A 221 13.44 1.84 13.68
C SER A 221 12.26 2.66 13.16
N ARG A 222 12.48 3.60 12.23
CA ARG A 222 11.45 4.56 11.79
C ARG A 222 10.15 3.89 11.35
N VAL A 223 10.25 2.87 10.52
CA VAL A 223 9.07 2.22 9.92
C VAL A 223 8.31 1.33 10.90
N ALA A 224 8.92 0.93 12.03
CA ALA A 224 8.22 0.25 13.12
C ALA A 224 7.11 1.11 13.76
N GLY A 225 7.09 2.41 13.50
CA GLY A 225 6.00 3.31 13.92
C GLY A 225 4.70 3.18 13.10
N GLY A 226 4.66 2.29 12.10
CA GLY A 226 3.44 2.01 11.35
C GLY A 226 2.32 1.41 12.20
N GLU A 227 1.08 1.51 11.73
CA GLU A 227 -0.10 1.06 12.47
C GLU A 227 -0.08 -0.49 12.67
N PRO A 228 -0.06 -1.00 13.91
CA PRO A 228 0.14 -2.41 14.17
C PRO A 228 -0.92 -3.35 13.58
N SER A 229 -2.20 -2.97 13.56
CA SER A 229 -3.27 -3.85 13.07
C SER A 229 -3.17 -4.08 11.55
N MET A 230 -2.88 -3.02 10.79
CA MET A 230 -2.61 -3.03 9.37
C MET A 230 -1.38 -3.88 9.05
N TRP A 231 -0.28 -3.71 9.79
CA TRP A 231 0.93 -4.50 9.55
C TRP A 231 0.76 -5.98 9.91
N ALA A 232 0.02 -6.29 10.98
CA ALA A 232 -0.33 -7.67 11.30
C ALA A 232 -1.11 -8.33 10.14
N GLU A 233 -2.06 -7.60 9.56
CA GLU A 233 -2.84 -8.04 8.41
C GLU A 233 -1.96 -8.29 7.17
N ILE A 234 -1.13 -7.29 6.79
CA ILE A 234 -0.19 -7.38 5.66
C ILE A 234 0.71 -8.62 5.79
N LEU A 235 1.25 -8.85 6.99
CA LEU A 235 2.15 -9.98 7.26
C LEU A 235 1.42 -11.32 7.22
N LEU A 236 0.19 -11.39 7.73
CA LEU A 236 -0.62 -12.62 7.70
C LEU A 236 -1.06 -12.97 6.29
N GLN A 237 -1.45 -11.99 5.49
CA GLN A 237 -1.85 -12.18 4.10
C GLN A 237 -0.66 -12.55 3.22
N ASN A 238 0.52 -11.96 3.45
CA ASN A 238 1.73 -12.28 2.71
C ASN A 238 2.64 -13.33 3.40
N ARG A 239 2.12 -14.09 4.36
CA ARG A 239 2.90 -15.01 5.21
C ARG A 239 3.79 -15.99 4.44
N ALA A 240 3.30 -16.47 3.29
CA ALA A 240 4.01 -17.43 2.45
C ALA A 240 5.28 -16.83 1.84
N GLN A 241 5.28 -15.53 1.51
CA GLN A 241 6.42 -14.86 0.90
C GLN A 241 7.38 -14.26 1.93
N ILE A 242 6.90 -13.85 3.12
CA ILE A 242 7.74 -13.20 4.14
C ILE A 242 8.43 -14.16 5.10
N ALA A 243 7.85 -15.34 5.37
CA ALA A 243 8.41 -16.26 6.37
C ALA A 243 9.80 -16.80 6.00
N GLY A 244 10.07 -17.07 4.73
CA GLY A 244 11.39 -17.48 4.23
C GLY A 244 12.46 -16.39 4.43
N PRO A 245 12.26 -15.18 3.87
CA PRO A 245 13.16 -14.04 4.05
C PRO A 245 13.44 -13.68 5.52
N LEU A 246 12.47 -13.84 6.43
CA LEU A 246 12.70 -13.64 7.86
C LEU A 246 13.66 -14.66 8.46
N ARG A 247 13.54 -15.95 8.07
CA ARG A 247 14.48 -16.98 8.52
C ARG A 247 15.87 -16.77 7.95
N GLU A 248 15.98 -16.35 6.69
CA GLU A 248 17.25 -15.94 6.07
C GLU A 248 17.89 -14.79 6.86
N ALA A 249 17.14 -13.74 7.18
CA ALA A 249 17.65 -12.61 7.95
C ALA A 249 18.11 -13.03 9.37
N ALA A 250 17.35 -13.92 10.04
CA ALA A 250 17.76 -14.46 11.33
C ALA A 250 19.08 -15.24 11.25
N GLN A 251 19.28 -16.03 10.19
CA GLN A 251 20.53 -16.75 9.95
C GLN A 251 21.71 -15.79 9.73
N GLU A 252 21.52 -14.71 8.97
CA GLU A 252 22.57 -13.70 8.77
C GLU A 252 22.95 -12.99 10.08
N LEU A 253 21.97 -12.68 10.95
CA LEU A 253 22.25 -12.15 12.28
C LEU A 253 23.05 -13.13 13.14
N SER A 254 22.69 -14.42 13.14
CA SER A 254 23.43 -15.44 13.89
C SER A 254 24.88 -15.59 13.41
N LYS A 255 25.12 -15.60 12.10
CA LYS A 255 26.49 -15.67 11.55
C LYS A 255 27.35 -14.49 12.00
N ILE A 256 26.80 -13.27 11.98
CA ILE A 256 27.53 -12.09 12.45
C ILE A 256 27.87 -12.21 13.94
N ALA A 257 26.96 -12.73 14.76
CA ALA A 257 27.22 -13.00 16.17
C ALA A 257 28.34 -14.05 16.35
N GLU A 258 28.31 -15.15 15.60
CA GLU A 258 29.36 -16.18 15.63
C GLU A 258 30.72 -15.61 15.20
N HIS A 259 30.77 -14.73 14.20
CA HIS A 259 32.03 -14.07 13.82
C HIS A 259 32.57 -13.16 14.92
N LEU A 260 31.70 -12.51 15.71
CA LEU A 260 32.09 -11.71 16.86
C LEU A 260 32.63 -12.58 18.00
N ASP A 261 31.97 -13.69 18.31
CA ASP A 261 32.40 -14.64 19.36
C ASP A 261 33.78 -15.23 19.06
N ASN A 262 34.12 -15.40 17.78
CA ASN A 262 35.41 -15.91 17.31
C ASN A 262 36.45 -14.80 17.04
N GLU A 263 36.13 -13.53 17.28
CA GLU A 263 36.96 -12.36 16.94
C GLU A 263 37.42 -12.33 15.47
N ASP A 264 36.63 -12.91 14.55
CA ASP A 264 36.95 -13.01 13.13
C ASP A 264 36.70 -11.69 12.40
N ARG A 265 37.67 -10.79 12.52
CA ARG A 265 37.66 -9.48 11.85
C ARG A 265 37.53 -9.60 10.32
N GLY A 266 38.06 -10.66 9.72
CA GLY A 266 38.01 -10.89 8.27
C GLY A 266 36.58 -11.10 7.80
N ALA A 267 35.88 -12.05 8.42
CA ALA A 267 34.49 -12.37 8.12
C ALA A 267 33.54 -11.20 8.40
N ILE A 268 33.74 -10.47 9.50
CA ILE A 268 32.96 -9.26 9.82
C ILE A 268 33.10 -8.21 8.71
N LEU A 269 34.33 -7.95 8.25
CA LEU A 269 34.58 -6.96 7.20
C LEU A 269 33.95 -7.37 5.87
N GLU A 270 33.99 -8.65 5.53
CA GLU A 270 33.34 -9.18 4.32
C GLU A 270 31.82 -9.03 4.37
N ALA A 271 31.19 -9.37 5.50
CA ALA A 271 29.75 -9.20 5.69
C ALA A 271 29.34 -7.72 5.55
N LEU A 272 30.05 -6.80 6.19
CA LEU A 272 29.79 -5.36 6.10
C LEU A 272 30.00 -4.80 4.69
N ARG A 273 31.04 -5.26 3.96
CA ARG A 273 31.27 -4.89 2.55
C ARG A 273 30.15 -5.40 1.64
N SER A 274 29.68 -6.62 1.89
CA SER A 274 28.55 -7.19 1.15
C SER A 274 27.27 -6.38 1.36
N GLY A 275 26.99 -5.98 2.62
CA GLY A 275 25.90 -5.07 2.94
C GLY A 275 26.03 -3.71 2.24
N GLN A 276 27.22 -3.10 2.28
CA GLN A 276 27.51 -1.84 1.59
C GLN A 276 27.26 -1.95 0.08
N SER A 277 27.74 -3.03 -0.55
CA SER A 277 27.59 -3.26 -1.99
C SER A 277 26.11 -3.36 -2.39
N ARG A 278 25.30 -4.11 -1.62
CA ARG A 278 23.86 -4.22 -1.85
C ARG A 278 23.14 -2.89 -1.62
N ARG A 279 23.50 -2.11 -0.59
CA ARG A 279 22.88 -0.81 -0.34
C ARG A 279 23.10 0.18 -1.49
N ARG A 280 24.27 0.15 -2.14
CA ARG A 280 24.57 1.01 -3.30
C ARG A 280 23.66 0.78 -4.50
N THR A 281 22.93 -0.32 -4.58
CA THR A 281 21.97 -0.53 -5.68
C THR A 281 20.75 0.38 -5.55
N LEU A 282 20.47 0.92 -4.37
CA LEU A 282 19.39 1.90 -4.17
C LEU A 282 19.82 3.33 -4.54
N ASP A 283 21.12 3.60 -4.66
CA ASP A 283 21.66 4.92 -5.03
C ASP A 283 21.84 5.06 -6.55
N ARG A 284 21.50 4.02 -7.33
CA ARG A 284 21.48 4.10 -8.79
C ARG A 284 20.21 4.84 -9.18
N GLU A 285 20.36 6.13 -9.44
CA GLU A 285 19.41 6.92 -10.22
C GLU A 285 19.21 6.23 -11.59
N GLU A 286 17.96 6.12 -12.03
CA GLU A 286 17.61 5.84 -13.43
C GLU A 286 18.10 6.96 -14.35
#